data_AF-R7CV88-F1
#
_entry.id   AF-R7CV88-F1
#
_cell.length_a   1.000
_cell.length_b   1.000
_cell.length_c   1.000
_cell.angle_alpha   90.00
_cell.angle_beta   90.00
_cell.angle_gamma   90.00
#
_symmetry.space_group_name_H-M   'P 1'
#
loop_
_entity.id
_entity.type
_entity.pdbx_description
1 polymer ?
#
loop_
_entity_poly.entity_id
_entity_poly.type
_entity_poly.pdbx_seq_one_letter_code
_entity_poly.pdbx_strand_id
1 'polypeptide(L)'
;MLREIDLVLFLASVGIKAGANFVHTVVEGDGLLYVGCGFLITVIPLLIMGVVARWKYKMNYFMLMGLIAGSNTDPPALAYANQSCSYDAPSVGYSTVYPLAMFLRILTAQLLILLMAA
;
A
#
# COMPACT_ATOMS: atom_id res chain seq x y z
N MET A 1 -8.86 8.67 17.29
CA MET A 1 -9.35 10.06 17.34
C MET A 1 -8.40 11.02 16.63
N LEU A 2 -7.32 11.56 17.22
CA LEU A 2 -6.48 12.58 16.55
C LEU A 2 -5.86 12.06 15.22
N ARG A 3 -5.21 10.89 15.27
CA ARG A 3 -4.63 10.22 14.10
C ARG A 3 -5.63 10.00 12.95
N GLU A 4 -6.90 9.73 13.25
CA GLU A 4 -7.92 9.50 12.23
C GLU A 4 -8.36 10.80 11.58
N ILE A 5 -8.49 11.87 12.36
CA ILE A 5 -8.77 13.22 11.84
C ILE A 5 -7.63 13.63 10.89
N ASP A 6 -6.38 13.43 11.30
CA ASP A 6 -5.21 13.73 10.47
C ASP A 6 -5.21 12.93 9.16
N LEU A 7 -5.52 11.63 9.23
CA LEU A 7 -5.63 10.75 8.07
C LEU A 7 -6.74 11.16 7.10
N VAL A 8 -7.92 11.52 7.62
CA VAL A 8 -9.06 11.96 6.81
C VAL A 8 -8.74 13.28 6.11
N LEU A 9 -8.17 14.25 6.83
CA LEU A 9 -7.75 15.53 6.25
C LEU A 9 -6.64 15.34 5.21
N PHE A 10 -5.68 14.44 5.47
CA PHE A 10 -4.64 14.08 4.52
C PHE A 10 -5.24 13.50 3.23
N LEU A 11 -6.08 12.47 3.34
CA LEU A 11 -6.73 11.83 2.18
C LEU A 11 -7.62 12.81 1.40
N ALA A 12 -8.35 13.69 2.09
CA ALA A 12 -9.16 14.73 1.46
C ALA A 12 -8.30 15.71 0.64
N SER A 13 -7.19 16.18 1.20
CA SER A 13 -6.27 17.10 0.51
C SER A 13 -5.61 16.48 -0.73
N VAL A 14 -5.19 15.21 -0.62
CA VAL A 14 -4.61 14.45 -1.74
C VAL A 14 -5.64 14.22 -2.82
N GLY A 15 -6.87 13.85 -2.45
CA GLY A 15 -7.98 13.63 -3.37
C GLY A 15 -8.34 14.88 -4.18
N ILE A 16 -8.45 16.04 -3.52
CA ILE A 16 -8.74 17.31 -4.19
C ILE A 16 -7.61 17.68 -5.17
N LYS A 17 -6.34 17.52 -4.76
CA LYS A 17 -5.18 17.84 -5.59
C LYS A 17 -5.08 16.95 -6.83
N ALA A 18 -5.35 15.65 -6.68
CA ALA A 18 -5.34 14.70 -7.79
C ALA A 18 -6.58 14.84 -8.70
N GLY A 19 -7.73 15.24 -8.14
CA GLY A 19 -9.02 15.28 -8.82
C GLY A 19 -9.13 16.27 -9.96
N ALA A 20 -8.44 17.42 -9.89
CA ALA A 20 -8.55 18.50 -10.88
C ALA A 20 -8.26 18.05 -12.33
N ASN A 21 -7.30 17.13 -12.51
CA ASN A 21 -6.94 16.58 -13.82
C ASN A 21 -7.40 15.13 -14.01
N PHE A 22 -8.01 14.51 -12.99
CA PHE A 22 -8.27 13.06 -12.99
C PHE A 22 -9.09 12.62 -14.20
N VAL A 23 -10.22 13.27 -14.46
CA VAL A 23 -11.12 12.88 -15.56
C VAL A 23 -10.41 13.05 -16.91
N HIS A 24 -9.69 14.15 -17.09
CA HIS A 24 -8.92 14.40 -18.31
C HIS A 24 -7.81 13.35 -18.50
N THR A 25 -7.03 13.03 -17.46
CA THR A 25 -5.96 12.02 -17.51
C THR A 25 -6.47 10.60 -17.71
N VAL A 26 -7.68 10.27 -17.24
CA VAL A 26 -8.26 8.92 -17.37
C VAL A 26 -8.97 8.74 -18.71
N VAL A 27 -9.67 9.77 -19.20
CA VAL A 27 -10.49 9.71 -20.42
C VAL A 27 -9.68 9.99 -21.67
N GLU A 28 -8.63 10.81 -21.59
CA GLU A 28 -7.78 11.07 -22.75
C GLU A 28 -6.66 10.03 -22.91
N GLY A 29 -6.54 9.50 -24.13
CA GLY A 29 -5.48 8.56 -24.53
C GLY A 29 -5.55 7.21 -23.82
N ASP A 30 -4.39 6.70 -23.40
CA ASP A 30 -4.22 5.40 -22.74
C ASP A 30 -4.45 5.44 -21.21
N GLY A 31 -5.13 6.47 -20.69
CA GLY A 31 -5.38 6.68 -19.26
C GLY A 31 -5.99 5.46 -18.56
N LEU A 32 -6.97 4.83 -19.19
CA LEU A 32 -7.59 3.58 -18.73
C LEU A 32 -6.61 2.40 -18.65
N LEU A 33 -5.66 2.30 -19.59
CA LEU A 33 -4.63 1.27 -19.55
C LEU A 33 -3.69 1.49 -18.36
N TYR A 34 -3.31 2.74 -18.08
CA TYR A 34 -2.49 3.05 -16.91
C TYR A 34 -3.22 2.76 -15.59
N VAL A 35 -4.50 3.10 -15.50
CA VAL A 35 -5.33 2.75 -14.34
C VAL A 35 -5.42 1.23 -14.18
N GLY A 36 -5.67 0.49 -15.27
CA GLY A 36 -5.73 -0.97 -15.27
C GLY A 36 -4.41 -1.61 -14.84
N CYS A 37 -3.29 -1.17 -15.42
CA CYS A 37 -1.96 -1.62 -15.02
C CYS A 37 -1.69 -1.33 -13.54
N GLY A 38 -1.97 -0.10 -13.08
CA GLY A 38 -1.85 0.30 -11.67
C GLY A 38 -2.66 -0.59 -10.73
N PHE A 39 -3.92 -0.85 -11.08
CA PHE A 39 -4.79 -1.74 -10.32
C PHE A 39 -4.21 -3.16 -10.25
N LEU A 40 -3.78 -3.73 -11.37
CA LEU A 40 -3.25 -5.10 -11.42
C LEU A 40 -1.95 -5.24 -10.63
N ILE A 41 -1.01 -4.29 -10.74
CA ILE A 41 0.25 -4.33 -9.98
C ILE A 41 0.04 -4.14 -8.48
N THR A 42 -1.09 -3.59 -8.03
CA THR A 42 -1.43 -3.49 -6.60
C THR A 42 -2.19 -4.73 -6.12
N VAL A 43 -3.24 -5.14 -6.83
CA VAL A 43 -4.15 -6.21 -6.37
C VAL A 43 -3.50 -7.58 -6.47
N ILE A 44 -2.78 -7.87 -7.57
CA ILE A 44 -2.20 -9.21 -7.79
C ILE A 44 -1.18 -9.54 -6.68
N PRO A 45 -0.17 -8.70 -6.38
CA PRO A 45 0.79 -9.02 -5.32
C PRO A 45 0.13 -9.11 -3.94
N LEU A 46 -0.86 -8.26 -3.67
CA LEU A 46 -1.61 -8.28 -2.41
C LEU A 46 -2.33 -9.62 -2.21
N LEU A 47 -3.05 -10.09 -3.23
CA LEU A 47 -3.74 -11.38 -3.18
C LEU A 47 -2.77 -12.55 -3.06
N ILE A 48 -1.69 -12.56 -3.85
CA ILE A 48 -0.66 -13.60 -3.79
C ILE A 48 -0.06 -13.66 -2.38
N MET A 49 0.37 -12.53 -1.83
CA MET A 49 0.94 -12.50 -0.47
C MET A 49 -0.08 -12.93 0.57
N GLY A 50 -1.32 -12.44 0.49
CA GLY A 50 -2.40 -12.82 1.40
C GLY A 50 -2.64 -14.33 1.42
N VAL A 51 -2.74 -14.95 0.25
CA VAL A 51 -2.95 -16.40 0.10
C VAL A 51 -1.75 -17.18 0.58
N VAL A 52 -0.54 -16.83 0.16
CA VAL A 52 0.70 -17.54 0.53
C VAL A 52 0.95 -17.46 2.03
N ALA A 53 0.85 -16.27 2.63
CA ALA A 53 1.04 -16.09 4.06
C ALA A 53 -0.02 -16.83 4.90
N ARG A 54 -1.27 -16.91 4.41
CA ARG A 54 -2.35 -17.61 5.10
C ARG A 54 -2.26 -19.13 4.96
N TRP A 55 -2.01 -19.65 3.77
CA TRP A 55 -2.03 -21.11 3.51
C TRP A 55 -0.70 -21.79 3.78
N LYS A 56 0.43 -21.19 3.37
CA LYS A 56 1.74 -21.81 3.55
C LYS A 56 2.30 -21.57 4.95
N TYR A 57 2.22 -20.33 5.43
CA TYR A 57 2.82 -19.92 6.71
C TYR A 57 1.82 -19.90 7.87
N LYS A 58 0.54 -20.18 7.61
CA LYS A 58 -0.53 -20.26 8.63
C LYS A 58 -0.60 -19.03 9.54
N MET A 59 -0.27 -17.86 8.99
CA MET A 59 -0.18 -16.63 9.76
C MET A 59 -1.54 -16.22 10.33
N ASN A 60 -1.54 -15.68 11.56
CA ASN A 60 -2.75 -15.13 12.17
C ASN A 60 -3.32 -13.99 11.31
N TYR A 61 -4.65 -13.91 11.22
CA TYR A 61 -5.34 -12.93 10.40
C TYR A 61 -4.95 -11.48 10.73
N PHE A 62 -4.86 -11.12 12.02
CA PHE A 62 -4.50 -9.76 12.43
C PHE A 62 -3.04 -9.42 12.11
N MET A 63 -2.13 -10.39 12.27
CA MET A 63 -0.73 -10.22 11.86
C MET A 63 -0.61 -10.09 10.34
N LEU A 64 -1.43 -10.83 9.58
CA LEU A 64 -1.48 -10.76 8.13
C LEU A 64 -1.99 -9.40 7.64
N MET A 65 -3.02 -8.83 8.27
CA MET A 65 -3.49 -7.48 7.96
C MET A 65 -2.36 -6.45 8.14
N GLY A 66 -1.62 -6.55 9.25
CA GLY A 66 -0.44 -5.74 9.52
C GLY A 66 0.67 -5.90 8.48
N LEU A 67 0.97 -7.15 8.12
CA LEU A 67 1.97 -7.48 7.10
C LEU A 67 1.60 -6.88 5.74
N ILE A 68 0.36 -7.05 5.29
CA ILE A 68 -0.10 -6.53 4.00
C ILE A 68 -0.06 -4.99 4.00
N ALA A 69 -0.50 -4.35 5.09
CA ALA A 69 -0.41 -2.89 5.24
C ALA A 69 1.04 -2.40 5.23
N GLY A 70 1.95 -3.12 5.90
CA GLY A 70 3.37 -2.76 5.98
C GLY A 70 4.08 -2.91 4.64
N SER A 71 3.84 -4.01 3.91
CA SER A 71 4.45 -4.26 2.61
C SER A 71 3.96 -3.29 1.53
N ASN A 72 2.70 -2.87 1.58
CA ASN A 72 2.15 -1.86 0.67
C ASN A 72 2.41 -0.42 1.16
N THR A 73 3.07 -0.24 2.31
CA THR A 73 3.33 1.07 2.91
C THR A 73 2.05 1.90 3.07
N ASP A 74 1.00 1.29 3.61
CA ASP A 74 -0.35 1.85 3.72
C ASP A 74 -0.75 2.08 5.20
N PRO A 75 -0.45 3.27 5.76
CA PRO A 75 -0.86 3.66 7.11
C PRO A 75 -2.39 3.65 7.36
N PRO A 76 -3.25 4.08 6.41
CA PRO A 76 -4.70 3.90 6.55
C PRO A 76 -5.11 2.44 6.79
N ALA A 77 -4.56 1.49 6.03
CA ALA A 77 -4.85 0.07 6.21
C ALA A 77 -4.39 -0.45 7.58
N LEU A 78 -3.23 0.03 8.09
CA LEU A 78 -2.78 -0.29 9.44
C LEU A 78 -3.71 0.29 10.52
N ALA A 79 -4.19 1.52 10.33
CA ALA A 79 -5.12 2.15 11.26
C ALA A 79 -6.42 1.33 11.35
N TYR A 80 -6.96 0.90 10.21
CA TYR A 80 -8.12 0.00 10.15
C TYR A 80 -7.86 -1.35 10.81
N ALA A 81 -6.70 -1.97 10.55
CA ALA A 81 -6.34 -3.25 11.16
C ALA A 81 -6.23 -3.17 12.68
N ASN A 82 -5.66 -2.09 13.20
CA ASN A 82 -5.59 -1.83 14.65
C ASN A 82 -6.96 -1.51 15.27
N GLN A 83 -7.89 -0.90 14.53
CA GLN A 83 -9.28 -0.74 15.02
C GLN A 83 -10.03 -2.08 15.07
N SER A 84 -9.68 -3.01 14.17
CA SER A 84 -10.31 -4.32 14.06
C SER A 84 -9.73 -5.36 15.04
N CYS A 85 -8.63 -5.06 15.71
CA CYS A 85 -7.93 -5.97 16.63
C CYS A 85 -7.75 -5.31 18.00
N SER A 86 -8.12 -6.00 19.08
CA SER A 86 -7.87 -5.51 20.45
C SER A 86 -6.42 -5.69 20.94
N TYR A 87 -5.54 -6.24 20.08
CA TYR A 87 -4.15 -6.57 20.40
C TYR A 87 -3.20 -5.96 19.37
N ASP A 88 -1.91 -5.87 19.71
CA ASP A 88 -0.88 -5.25 18.86
C ASP A 88 -0.41 -6.10 17.66
N ALA A 89 -1.06 -7.24 17.39
CA ALA A 89 -0.66 -8.15 16.32
C ALA A 89 -0.54 -7.47 14.94
N PRO A 90 -1.44 -6.56 14.51
CA PRO A 90 -1.27 -5.81 13.26
C PRO A 90 -0.04 -4.90 13.28
N SER A 91 0.22 -4.23 14.40
CA SER A 91 1.37 -3.33 14.54
C SER A 91 2.70 -4.08 14.49
N VAL A 92 2.76 -5.29 15.07
CA VAL A 92 3.93 -6.18 14.96
C VAL A 92 4.16 -6.65 13.52
N GLY A 93 3.09 -7.06 12.83
CA GLY A 93 3.19 -7.46 11.42
C GLY A 93 3.71 -6.33 10.53
N TYR A 94 3.19 -5.11 10.73
CA TYR A 94 3.59 -3.92 9.98
C TYR A 94 5.05 -3.53 10.22
N SER A 95 5.47 -3.43 11.48
CA SER A 95 6.83 -3.01 11.84
C SER A 95 7.91 -3.97 11.36
N THR A 96 7.58 -5.25 11.19
CA THR A 96 8.51 -6.28 10.71
C THR A 96 8.88 -6.10 9.25
N VAL A 97 7.90 -5.79 8.39
CA VAL A 97 8.10 -5.75 6.92
C VAL A 97 8.31 -4.34 6.38
N TYR A 98 7.82 -3.32 7.07
CA TYR A 98 7.87 -1.93 6.59
C TYR A 98 9.30 -1.42 6.33
N PRO A 99 10.31 -1.63 7.22
CA PRO A 99 11.67 -1.16 6.96
C PRO A 99 12.30 -1.80 5.72
N LEU A 100 12.11 -3.12 5.55
CA LEU A 100 12.60 -3.85 4.38
C LEU A 100 11.91 -3.36 3.10
N ALA A 101 10.59 -3.19 3.12
CA ALA A 101 9.84 -2.69 1.98
C ALA A 101 10.30 -1.30 1.56
N MET A 102 10.51 -0.39 2.51
CA MET A 102 11.03 0.95 2.24
C MET A 102 12.45 0.92 1.68
N PHE A 103 13.33 0.09 2.26
CA PHE A 103 14.70 -0.05 1.77
C PHE A 103 14.73 -0.56 0.33
N LEU A 104 14.00 -1.64 0.03
CA LEU A 104 13.91 -2.20 -1.32
C LEU A 104 13.32 -1.18 -2.29
N ARG A 105 12.30 -0.42 -1.89
CA ARG A 105 11.68 0.60 -2.73
C ARG A 105 12.69 1.68 -3.16
N ILE A 106 13.51 2.16 -2.23
CA ILE A 106 14.57 3.14 -2.52
C ILE A 106 15.63 2.52 -3.43
N LEU A 107 16.09 1.32 -3.10
CA LEU A 107 17.12 0.62 -3.87
C LEU A 107 16.67 0.32 -5.30
N THR A 108 15.45 -0.16 -5.50
CA THR A 108 14.89 -0.40 -6.83
C THR A 108 14.75 0.89 -7.63
N ALA A 109 14.28 1.99 -7.03
CA ALA A 109 14.21 3.28 -7.70
C ALA A 109 15.60 3.74 -8.17
N GLN A 110 16.61 3.63 -7.30
CA GLN A 110 17.99 4.00 -7.63
C GLN A 110 18.57 3.12 -8.75
N LEU A 111 18.33 1.81 -8.71
CA LEU A 111 18.76 0.88 -9.76
C LEU A 111 18.08 1.18 -11.10
N LEU A 112 16.78 1.48 -11.11
CA LEU A 112 16.06 1.86 -12.32
C LEU A 112 16.66 3.12 -12.95
N ILE A 113 16.96 4.14 -12.14
CA ILE A 113 17.62 5.36 -12.61
C ILE A 113 18.99 5.03 -13.22
N LEU A 114 19.82 4.25 -12.51
CA LEU A 114 21.15 3.87 -13.01
C LEU A 114 21.10 3.07 -14.31
N LEU A 115 20.14 2.16 -14.46
CA LEU A 115 20.02 1.31 -15.65
C LEU A 115 19.41 2.03 -16.86
N MET A 116 18.54 3.02 -16.62
CA MET A 116 17.85 3.74 -17.70
C MET A 116 18.53 5.08 -18.07
N ALA A 117 19.34 5.64 -17.17
CA ALA A 117 20.11 6.87 -17.43
C ALA A 117 21.57 6.60 -17.83
N ALA A 118 22.03 5.35 -17.79
CA ALA A 118 23.30 4.90 -18.38
C ALA A 118 23.08 4.47 -19.84
#